data_AF-A0A3E2YRT8-F1
#
_entry.id   AF-A0A3E2YRT8-F1
#
_cell.length_a   1.000
_cell.length_b   1.000
_cell.length_c   1.000
_cell.angle_alpha   90.00
_cell.angle_beta   90.00
_cell.angle_gamma   90.00
#
_symmetry.space_group_name_H-M   'P 1'
#
loop_
_entity.id
_entity.type
_entity.pdbx_description
1 polymer ?
#
loop_
_entity_poly.entity_id
_entity_poly.type
_entity_poly.pdbx_seq_one_letter_code
_entity_poly.pdbx_strand_id
1 'polypeptide(L)'
;MTDGNTARETYPGEPGGSGSGRMARVLGGGLAVALLAAVGAAGGWLLADEDAAPSGPSADAGATAPATESPSPTVRTTSPAPRTSAPAPSGGLTVPPVVGTDFEDARDELRDRRLGWRLVFGTGSGRNVRDADPPVGSAVRRGTTVVLHVAGPAPEVSVPDLLDDDCSDAADDLVEEGLYPRYRTGRTGTVTAQDPEPDSTASWNDVVALTCGKEPAEPSGEPAPTP
;
A
#
# COMPACT_ATOMS: atom_id res chain seq x y z
N MET A 1 80.10 10.70 4.33
CA MET A 1 79.84 9.27 4.12
C MET A 1 78.40 9.16 3.65
N THR A 2 78.24 8.64 2.43
CA THR A 2 77.02 8.13 1.76
C THR A 2 76.21 7.18 2.67
N ASP A 3 74.92 6.90 2.53
CA ASP A 3 73.98 6.70 1.41
C ASP A 3 72.56 7.16 1.87
N GLY A 4 71.53 7.49 1.08
CA GLY A 4 71.18 7.12 -0.30
C GLY A 4 69.84 6.38 -0.28
N ASN A 5 68.72 7.05 -0.60
CA ASN A 5 67.60 6.43 -1.33
C ASN A 5 66.64 7.49 -1.90
N THR A 6 66.88 7.88 -3.15
CA THR A 6 65.95 8.59 -4.02
C THR A 6 65.61 7.67 -5.19
N ALA A 7 64.34 7.40 -5.41
CA ALA A 7 63.87 6.92 -6.71
C ALA A 7 62.44 7.43 -6.98
N ARG A 8 62.37 8.43 -7.86
CA ARG A 8 61.20 8.80 -8.65
C ARG A 8 61.27 8.02 -9.98
N GLU A 9 60.10 7.61 -10.45
CA GLU A 9 59.65 7.50 -11.86
C GLU A 9 60.33 6.48 -12.79
N THR A 10 59.52 5.61 -13.42
CA THR A 10 59.11 5.68 -14.86
C THR A 10 58.61 4.31 -15.36
N TYR A 11 57.39 4.26 -15.89
CA TYR A 11 56.82 3.19 -16.73
C TYR A 11 57.50 3.16 -18.11
N PRO A 12 57.66 1.99 -18.78
CA PRO A 12 56.66 1.63 -19.81
C PRO A 12 56.50 0.12 -20.11
N GLY A 13 55.36 -0.26 -20.73
CA GLY A 13 55.29 -1.41 -21.64
C GLY A 13 54.21 -2.46 -21.38
N GLU A 14 52.98 -2.20 -21.82
CA GLU A 14 52.00 -3.22 -22.27
C GLU A 14 52.46 -3.84 -23.62
N PRO A 15 51.92 -4.97 -24.16
CA PRO A 15 50.51 -5.42 -24.06
C PRO A 15 50.19 -6.93 -24.10
N GLY A 16 48.93 -7.24 -23.78
CA GLY A 16 48.17 -8.31 -24.46
C GLY A 16 47.73 -9.47 -23.57
N GLY A 17 46.43 -9.50 -23.20
CA GLY A 17 45.87 -10.71 -22.62
C GLY A 17 44.42 -10.60 -22.14
N SER A 18 43.51 -11.03 -23.01
CA SER A 18 42.19 -11.58 -22.68
C SER A 18 41.05 -10.59 -22.38
N GLY A 19 40.39 -10.18 -23.46
CA GLY A 19 39.02 -9.68 -23.40
C GLY A 19 38.10 -10.75 -22.82
N SER A 20 37.49 -10.44 -21.68
CA SER A 20 36.38 -11.21 -21.13
C SER A 20 35.11 -10.87 -21.92
N GLY A 21 34.63 -11.87 -22.64
CA GLY A 21 33.61 -11.76 -23.66
C GLY A 21 32.26 -11.26 -23.15
N ARG A 22 31.68 -10.33 -23.92
CA ARG A 22 30.23 -10.13 -23.97
C ARG A 22 29.61 -11.40 -24.54
N MET A 23 29.25 -12.35 -23.68
CA MET A 23 28.43 -13.48 -24.07
C MET A 23 26.99 -13.02 -24.24
N ALA A 24 26.64 -12.80 -25.51
CA ALA A 24 25.28 -12.82 -25.99
C ALA A 24 24.59 -14.11 -25.52
N ARG A 25 23.44 -13.98 -24.86
CA ARG A 25 22.47 -15.07 -24.77
C ARG A 25 21.32 -14.76 -25.73
N VAL A 26 21.38 -15.39 -26.89
CA VAL A 26 20.25 -15.65 -27.78
C VAL A 26 19.97 -17.15 -27.69
N LEU A 27 18.81 -17.51 -27.15
CA LEU A 27 18.15 -18.83 -27.19
C LEU A 27 16.70 -18.52 -26.76
N GLY A 28 15.64 -18.66 -27.54
CA GLY A 28 15.41 -19.58 -28.65
C GLY A 28 14.37 -20.62 -28.21
N GLY A 29 13.13 -20.52 -28.72
CA GLY A 29 12.04 -21.47 -28.52
C GLY A 29 10.76 -20.78 -28.02
N GLY A 30 9.68 -20.58 -28.77
CA GLY A 30 9.18 -21.32 -29.92
C GLY A 30 8.22 -22.41 -29.47
N LEU A 31 6.98 -22.05 -29.12
CA LEU A 31 5.89 -23.02 -28.99
C LEU A 31 4.56 -22.36 -29.38
N ALA A 32 4.12 -22.66 -30.60
CA ALA A 32 2.81 -22.33 -31.13
C ALA A 32 2.06 -23.65 -31.38
N VAL A 33 0.89 -23.85 -30.75
CA VAL A 33 -0.30 -24.65 -31.20
C VAL A 33 -1.44 -24.24 -30.24
N ALA A 34 -2.42 -23.41 -30.60
CA ALA A 34 -3.63 -23.64 -31.42
C ALA A 34 -4.76 -24.47 -30.76
N LEU A 35 -5.88 -23.76 -30.50
CA LEU A 35 -7.32 -24.12 -30.54
C LEU A 35 -7.92 -25.13 -29.54
N LEU A 36 -8.96 -24.68 -28.81
CA LEU A 36 -10.34 -25.17 -29.01
C LEU A 36 -11.38 -24.25 -28.34
N ALA A 37 -12.35 -23.82 -29.15
CA ALA A 37 -13.54 -23.09 -28.76
C ALA A 37 -14.68 -24.05 -28.37
N ALA A 38 -15.44 -23.68 -27.34
CA ALA A 38 -16.85 -24.03 -27.10
C ALA A 38 -17.42 -22.92 -26.21
N VAL A 39 -18.15 -21.93 -26.71
CA VAL A 39 -19.58 -21.95 -27.03
C VAL A 39 -20.41 -22.65 -25.94
N GLY A 40 -21.02 -21.83 -25.07
CA GLY A 40 -22.15 -22.15 -24.20
C GLY A 40 -22.76 -20.82 -23.78
N ALA A 41 -23.62 -20.22 -24.60
CA ALA A 41 -25.07 -20.45 -24.66
C ALA A 41 -25.83 -19.57 -23.65
N ALA A 42 -26.83 -18.90 -24.21
CA ALA A 42 -27.71 -17.92 -23.59
C ALA A 42 -28.45 -18.45 -22.36
N GLY A 43 -28.79 -17.52 -21.46
CA GLY A 43 -29.68 -17.80 -20.34
C GLY A 43 -30.03 -16.54 -19.58
N GLY A 44 -30.80 -15.65 -20.21
CA GLY A 44 -31.48 -14.59 -19.48
C GLY A 44 -32.50 -15.19 -18.51
N TRP A 45 -32.64 -14.59 -17.34
CA TRP A 45 -33.87 -14.62 -16.57
C TRP A 45 -34.27 -13.20 -16.21
N LEU A 46 -35.46 -12.90 -16.70
CA LEU A 46 -36.26 -11.70 -16.62
C LEU A 46 -37.53 -12.15 -15.87
N LEU A 47 -38.07 -11.29 -15.01
CA LEU A 47 -39.38 -11.38 -14.32
C LEU A 47 -39.42 -12.37 -13.14
N ALA A 48 -40.11 -12.12 -12.03
CA ALA A 48 -41.13 -11.11 -11.75
C ALA A 48 -41.06 -10.71 -10.27
N ASP A 49 -41.31 -9.43 -10.01
CA ASP A 49 -41.70 -8.89 -8.72
C ASP A 49 -43.11 -9.43 -8.43
N GLU A 50 -43.25 -10.21 -7.37
CA GLU A 50 -44.53 -10.76 -6.95
C GLU A 50 -45.35 -9.65 -6.27
N ASP A 51 -46.21 -9.00 -7.06
CA ASP A 51 -47.47 -8.43 -6.60
C ASP A 51 -48.21 -9.47 -5.75
N ALA A 52 -48.53 -9.11 -4.49
CA ALA A 52 -49.91 -9.10 -3.99
C ALA A 52 -49.96 -9.24 -2.46
N ALA A 53 -50.63 -8.27 -1.86
CA ALA A 53 -51.20 -8.33 -0.53
C ALA A 53 -52.06 -9.59 -0.30
N PRO A 54 -52.30 -9.92 0.97
CA PRO A 54 -53.68 -10.21 1.35
C PRO A 54 -54.17 -9.28 2.47
N SER A 55 -55.13 -8.45 2.10
CA SER A 55 -56.13 -7.90 3.00
C SER A 55 -57.00 -9.04 3.54
N GLY A 56 -57.25 -9.04 4.84
CA GLY A 56 -58.32 -9.83 5.47
C GLY A 56 -58.83 -9.10 6.72
N PRO A 57 -60.15 -9.04 6.99
CA PRO A 57 -60.78 -7.95 7.74
C PRO A 57 -61.40 -8.35 9.10
N SER A 58 -61.90 -7.31 9.79
CA SER A 58 -62.91 -7.31 10.88
C SER A 58 -62.45 -7.75 12.27
N ALA A 59 -63.03 -7.30 13.39
CA ALA A 59 -63.77 -6.12 13.87
C ALA A 59 -64.12 -6.44 15.36
N ASP A 60 -64.60 -5.44 16.10
CA ASP A 60 -65.13 -5.47 17.49
C ASP A 60 -64.09 -5.54 18.63
N ALA A 61 -64.13 -4.76 19.72
CA ALA A 61 -65.10 -3.84 20.33
C ALA A 61 -64.27 -2.82 21.15
N GLY A 62 -64.58 -1.53 21.30
CA GLY A 62 -65.83 -0.98 21.81
C GLY A 62 -65.70 -0.68 23.30
N ALA A 63 -65.17 0.50 23.68
CA ALA A 63 -65.44 1.13 24.98
C ALA A 63 -65.20 2.65 24.94
N THR A 64 -66.25 3.37 25.29
CA THR A 64 -66.49 4.82 25.19
C THR A 64 -66.02 5.58 26.44
N ALA A 65 -65.48 6.80 26.28
CA ALA A 65 -65.73 7.93 27.20
C ALA A 65 -65.33 9.29 26.54
N PRO A 66 -66.12 10.37 26.71
CA PRO A 66 -65.82 11.69 26.12
C PRO A 66 -65.21 12.72 27.09
N ALA A 67 -64.40 13.61 26.50
CA ALA A 67 -64.09 15.03 26.76
C ALA A 67 -64.01 15.61 28.19
N THR A 68 -62.89 16.31 28.48
CA THR A 68 -62.86 17.68 29.07
C THR A 68 -61.53 18.36 28.71
N GLU A 69 -61.59 19.68 28.47
CA GLU A 69 -60.63 20.60 27.85
C GLU A 69 -59.41 21.03 28.70
N SER A 70 -58.32 21.40 27.97
CA SER A 70 -57.33 22.49 28.16
C SER A 70 -56.39 22.56 29.40
N PRO A 71 -55.23 23.27 29.36
CA PRO A 71 -54.34 23.69 28.24
C PRO A 71 -52.84 23.33 28.45
N SER A 72 -52.03 23.43 27.39
CA SER A 72 -50.54 23.37 27.41
C SER A 72 -49.92 24.54 28.22
N PRO A 73 -48.68 24.42 28.76
CA PRO A 73 -47.52 24.82 27.94
C PRO A 73 -46.22 24.00 28.13
N THR A 74 -45.55 23.80 27.00
CA THR A 74 -44.08 23.87 26.81
C THR A 74 -43.16 23.04 27.72
N VAL A 75 -42.75 21.86 27.22
CA VAL A 75 -41.30 21.53 27.20
C VAL A 75 -40.97 20.95 25.83
N ARG A 76 -40.29 21.77 25.02
CA ARG A 76 -39.71 21.39 23.74
C ARG A 76 -38.47 20.54 24.00
N THR A 77 -38.65 19.25 24.29
CA THR A 77 -37.57 18.28 24.08
C THR A 77 -37.67 17.84 22.64
N THR A 78 -37.00 18.59 21.76
CA THR A 78 -36.68 18.11 20.41
C THR A 78 -35.83 16.86 20.56
N SER A 79 -36.49 15.71 20.45
CA SER A 79 -35.86 14.44 20.16
C SER A 79 -35.00 14.65 18.90
N PRO A 80 -33.67 14.49 18.94
CA PRO A 80 -32.89 14.51 17.72
C PRO A 80 -33.36 13.30 16.91
N ALA A 81 -34.10 13.58 15.83
CA ALA A 81 -34.40 12.59 14.81
C ALA A 81 -33.13 11.80 14.48
N PRO A 82 -33.20 10.48 14.26
CA PRO A 82 -32.05 9.75 13.74
C PRO A 82 -31.61 10.47 12.48
N ARG A 83 -30.46 11.13 12.53
CA ARG A 83 -29.82 11.62 11.32
C ARG A 83 -29.44 10.36 10.58
N THR A 84 -30.30 9.95 9.65
CA THR A 84 -29.89 9.13 8.52
C THR A 84 -28.76 9.92 7.90
N SER A 85 -27.52 9.54 8.22
CA SER A 85 -26.34 10.02 7.52
C SER A 85 -26.54 9.59 6.08
N ALA A 86 -27.06 10.51 5.25
CA ALA A 86 -27.14 10.31 3.82
C ALA A 86 -25.72 9.96 3.34
N PRO A 87 -25.54 8.89 2.54
CA PRO A 87 -24.24 8.58 1.96
C PRO A 87 -23.74 9.83 1.24
N ALA A 88 -22.57 10.33 1.64
CA ALA A 88 -21.90 11.38 0.90
C ALA A 88 -21.75 10.91 -0.57
N PRO A 89 -21.97 11.77 -1.58
CA PRO A 89 -21.86 11.38 -2.97
C PRO A 89 -20.45 10.84 -3.23
N SER A 90 -20.34 9.53 -3.39
CA SER A 90 -19.16 8.88 -3.93
C SER A 90 -18.98 9.45 -5.33
N GLY A 91 -17.93 10.24 -5.56
CA GLY A 91 -17.69 10.98 -6.81
C GLY A 91 -17.36 10.07 -8.00
N GLY A 92 -18.15 9.04 -8.25
CA GLY A 92 -17.97 8.03 -9.29
C GLY A 92 -16.79 7.08 -9.08
N LEU A 93 -15.98 7.25 -8.03
CA LEU A 93 -14.82 6.41 -7.79
C LEU A 93 -15.24 5.08 -7.15
N THR A 94 -14.82 3.99 -7.78
CA THR A 94 -15.06 2.63 -7.30
C THR A 94 -13.75 1.87 -7.12
N VAL A 95 -13.80 0.85 -6.27
CA VAL A 95 -12.68 -0.08 -6.08
C VAL A 95 -12.41 -0.81 -7.41
N PRO A 96 -11.18 -0.73 -7.96
CA PRO A 96 -10.80 -1.44 -9.19
C PRO A 96 -10.91 -2.97 -9.08
N PRO A 97 -10.98 -3.69 -10.22
CA PRO A 97 -10.90 -5.15 -10.25
C PRO A 97 -9.47 -5.65 -10.04
N VAL A 98 -9.00 -5.57 -8.79
CA VAL A 98 -7.65 -6.03 -8.37
C VAL A 98 -7.61 -7.49 -7.94
N VAL A 99 -8.76 -8.15 -7.82
CA VAL A 99 -8.80 -9.58 -7.46
C VAL A 99 -8.29 -10.41 -8.64
N GLY A 100 -7.33 -11.30 -8.36
CA GLY A 100 -6.68 -12.15 -9.35
C GLY A 100 -5.45 -11.52 -10.02
N THR A 101 -5.17 -10.23 -9.82
CA THR A 101 -3.93 -9.59 -10.28
C THR A 101 -2.78 -9.83 -9.28
N ASP A 102 -1.54 -9.58 -9.70
CA ASP A 102 -0.41 -9.53 -8.77
C ASP A 102 -0.62 -8.40 -7.75
N PHE A 103 -0.11 -8.57 -6.52
CA PHE A 103 -0.29 -7.60 -5.46
C PHE A 103 0.46 -6.28 -5.71
N GLU A 104 1.57 -6.28 -6.45
CA GLU A 104 2.31 -5.08 -6.84
C GLU A 104 1.53 -4.26 -7.86
N ASP A 105 1.01 -4.92 -8.89
CA ASP A 105 0.13 -4.29 -9.89
C ASP A 105 -1.13 -3.72 -9.22
N ALA A 106 -1.72 -4.47 -8.26
CA ALA A 106 -2.87 -4.01 -7.50
C ALA A 106 -2.56 -2.77 -6.65
N ARG A 107 -1.38 -2.70 -6.03
CA ARG A 107 -0.90 -1.53 -5.29
C ARG A 107 -0.84 -0.32 -6.21
N ASP A 108 -0.22 -0.47 -7.37
CA ASP A 108 -0.03 0.61 -8.33
C ASP A 108 -1.36 1.12 -8.88
N GLU A 109 -2.29 0.23 -9.24
CA GLU A 109 -3.64 0.59 -9.67
C GLU A 109 -4.42 1.37 -8.59
N LEU A 110 -4.28 1.01 -7.30
CA LEU A 110 -4.88 1.75 -6.20
C LEU A 110 -4.23 3.13 -6.03
N ARG A 111 -2.89 3.22 -6.11
CA ARG A 111 -2.13 4.47 -6.03
C ARG A 111 -2.55 5.45 -7.12
N ASP A 112 -2.69 4.98 -8.36
CA ASP A 112 -3.07 5.80 -9.51
C ASP A 112 -4.47 6.43 -9.35
N ARG A 113 -5.37 5.68 -8.71
CA ARG A 113 -6.71 6.16 -8.33
C ARG A 113 -6.72 7.07 -7.09
N ARG A 114 -5.55 7.27 -6.47
CA ARG A 114 -5.36 7.97 -5.19
C ARG A 114 -6.17 7.32 -4.07
N LEU A 115 -6.23 5.99 -4.08
CA LEU A 115 -6.73 5.19 -2.98
C LEU A 115 -5.56 4.78 -2.10
N GLY A 116 -5.81 4.66 -0.79
CA GLY A 116 -4.85 4.02 0.09
C GLY A 116 -4.92 2.50 -0.07
N TRP A 117 -3.87 1.80 0.33
CA TRP A 117 -3.85 0.34 0.34
C TRP A 117 -3.29 -0.20 1.65
N ARG A 118 -3.64 -1.44 1.97
CA ARG A 118 -2.98 -2.23 3.01
C ARG A 118 -2.92 -3.68 2.53
N LEU A 119 -1.73 -4.25 2.44
CA LEU A 119 -1.56 -5.64 2.06
C LEU A 119 -1.58 -6.54 3.30
N VAL A 120 -2.34 -7.63 3.23
CA VAL A 120 -2.35 -8.70 4.23
C VAL A 120 -1.94 -9.99 3.53
N PHE A 121 -0.74 -10.46 3.83
CA PHE A 121 -0.21 -11.68 3.23
C PHE A 121 -0.76 -12.93 3.92
N GLY A 122 -1.09 -13.94 3.11
CA GLY A 122 -1.61 -15.23 3.55
C GLY A 122 -0.50 -16.26 3.77
N THR A 123 -0.90 -17.50 4.02
CA THR A 123 0.01 -18.65 4.19
C THR A 123 -0.05 -19.64 3.03
N GLY A 124 -0.74 -19.28 1.95
CA GLY A 124 -0.87 -20.13 0.77
C GLY A 124 0.33 -19.99 -0.17
N SER A 125 0.08 -20.24 -1.45
CA SER A 125 1.05 -20.08 -2.52
C SER A 125 0.55 -19.08 -3.55
N GLY A 126 1.48 -18.30 -4.11
CA GLY A 126 1.21 -17.33 -5.16
C GLY A 126 1.22 -15.88 -4.65
N ARG A 127 1.25 -14.96 -5.60
CA ARG A 127 1.37 -13.51 -5.35
C ARG A 127 0.10 -12.73 -5.67
N ASN A 128 -0.96 -13.43 -6.08
CA ASN A 128 -2.17 -12.77 -6.52
C ASN A 128 -3.04 -12.35 -5.34
N VAL A 129 -3.74 -11.24 -5.49
CA VAL A 129 -4.78 -10.80 -4.56
C VAL A 129 -5.97 -11.75 -4.66
N ARG A 130 -6.44 -12.25 -3.52
CA ARG A 130 -7.61 -13.13 -3.43
C ARG A 130 -8.88 -12.37 -3.11
N ASP A 131 -8.78 -11.39 -2.22
CA ASP A 131 -9.91 -10.62 -1.73
C ASP A 131 -9.51 -9.17 -1.50
N ALA A 132 -10.48 -8.28 -1.58
CA ALA A 132 -10.33 -6.85 -1.30
C ALA A 132 -11.46 -6.38 -0.37
N ASP A 133 -11.13 -5.51 0.58
CA ASP A 133 -12.09 -4.84 1.47
C ASP A 133 -11.85 -3.32 1.45
N PRO A 134 -12.82 -2.50 1.00
CA PRO A 134 -14.12 -2.86 0.43
C PRO A 134 -14.03 -3.71 -0.85
N PRO A 135 -15.06 -4.52 -1.19
CA PRO A 135 -15.02 -5.39 -2.35
C PRO A 135 -14.98 -4.61 -3.67
N VAL A 136 -14.49 -5.26 -4.73
CA VAL A 136 -14.41 -4.71 -6.09
C VAL A 136 -15.76 -4.10 -6.51
N GLY A 137 -15.71 -2.92 -7.14
CA GLY A 137 -16.90 -2.19 -7.57
C GLY A 137 -17.58 -1.37 -6.46
N SER A 138 -17.15 -1.50 -5.19
CA SER A 138 -17.67 -0.68 -4.10
C SER A 138 -17.37 0.80 -4.32
N ALA A 139 -18.34 1.65 -4.00
CA ALA A 139 -18.17 3.09 -4.11
C ALA A 139 -17.27 3.62 -2.98
N VAL A 140 -16.19 4.30 -3.33
CA VAL A 140 -15.16 4.80 -2.41
C VAL A 140 -14.84 6.26 -2.69
N ARG A 141 -14.11 6.90 -1.76
CA ARG A 141 -13.57 8.26 -1.94
C ARG A 141 -12.06 8.21 -2.07
N ARG A 142 -11.45 9.25 -2.64
CA ARG A 142 -9.99 9.42 -2.62
C ARG A 142 -9.47 9.32 -1.18
N GLY A 143 -8.33 8.67 -1.00
CA GLY A 143 -7.73 8.39 0.29
C GLY A 143 -8.42 7.28 1.10
N THR A 144 -9.47 6.64 0.57
CA THR A 144 -10.02 5.42 1.22
C THR A 144 -8.98 4.32 1.12
N THR A 145 -8.68 3.67 2.25
CA THR A 145 -7.77 2.53 2.29
C THR A 145 -8.51 1.25 1.90
N VAL A 146 -8.01 0.54 0.90
CA VAL A 146 -8.47 -0.79 0.51
C VAL A 146 -7.51 -1.83 1.07
N VAL A 147 -8.02 -2.77 1.85
CA VAL A 147 -7.25 -3.90 2.37
C VAL A 147 -7.26 -5.00 1.30
N LEU A 148 -6.09 -5.46 0.87
CA LEU A 148 -5.94 -6.54 -0.09
C LEU A 148 -5.37 -7.78 0.61
N HIS A 149 -6.06 -8.90 0.48
CA HIS A 149 -5.62 -10.19 1.00
C HIS A 149 -4.88 -10.94 -0.10
N VAL A 150 -3.59 -11.21 0.10
CA VAL A 150 -2.73 -11.88 -0.87
C VAL A 150 -2.70 -13.37 -0.60
N ALA A 151 -2.63 -14.16 -1.68
CA ALA A 151 -2.66 -15.62 -1.66
C ALA A 151 -1.56 -16.27 -0.81
N GLY A 152 -0.33 -15.77 -0.92
CA GLY A 152 0.87 -16.32 -0.31
C GLY A 152 1.53 -15.40 0.71
N PRO A 153 2.70 -15.82 1.24
CA PRO A 153 3.45 -15.06 2.24
C PRO A 153 4.01 -13.77 1.64
N ALA A 154 4.42 -12.86 2.54
CA ALA A 154 5.15 -11.65 2.16
C ALA A 154 6.47 -12.06 1.48
N PRO A 155 6.75 -11.58 0.26
CA PRO A 155 8.05 -11.84 -0.36
C PRO A 155 9.16 -11.10 0.37
N GLU A 156 10.36 -11.67 0.30
CA GLU A 156 11.58 -11.07 0.82
C GLU A 156 12.06 -9.97 -0.14
N VAL A 157 12.54 -8.86 0.43
CA VAL A 157 13.12 -7.70 -0.24
C VAL A 157 14.43 -7.30 0.44
N SER A 158 15.27 -6.60 -0.30
CA SER A 158 16.48 -6.00 0.27
C SER A 158 16.13 -4.66 0.88
N VAL A 159 16.70 -4.36 2.03
CA VAL A 159 16.57 -3.05 2.66
C VAL A 159 17.52 -2.10 1.92
N PRO A 160 17.02 -0.98 1.36
CA PRO A 160 17.88 -0.02 0.67
C PRO A 160 18.84 0.66 1.65
N ASP A 161 19.97 1.15 1.11
CA ASP A 161 20.83 2.08 1.83
C ASP A 161 20.25 3.48 1.73
N LEU A 162 19.88 4.05 2.87
CA LEU A 162 19.22 5.34 3.01
C LEU A 162 20.08 6.32 3.80
N LEU A 163 21.31 5.93 4.17
CA LEU A 163 22.21 6.81 4.92
C LEU A 163 22.54 8.04 4.08
N ASP A 164 22.58 9.20 4.73
CA ASP A 164 22.87 10.48 4.09
C ASP A 164 21.79 10.98 3.10
N ASP A 165 20.68 10.26 2.94
CA ASP A 165 19.52 10.71 2.16
C ASP A 165 18.58 11.63 2.95
N ASP A 166 17.85 12.48 2.23
CA ASP A 166 16.78 13.29 2.80
C ASP A 166 15.68 12.40 3.40
N CYS A 167 15.25 12.71 4.62
CA CYS A 167 14.29 11.86 5.35
C CYS A 167 12.89 11.77 4.73
N SER A 168 12.53 12.67 3.82
CA SER A 168 11.32 12.52 3.01
C SER A 168 11.52 11.47 1.93
N ASP A 169 12.63 11.59 1.21
CA ASP A 169 12.92 10.82 0.01
C ASP A 169 13.20 9.36 0.41
N ALA A 170 13.98 9.16 1.47
CA ALA A 170 14.21 7.85 2.06
C ALA A 170 12.92 7.12 2.48
N ALA A 171 11.87 7.86 2.86
CA ALA A 171 10.59 7.24 3.18
C ALA A 171 9.77 6.87 1.94
N ASP A 172 9.91 7.62 0.86
CA ASP A 172 9.31 7.28 -0.43
C ASP A 172 10.01 6.02 -1.01
N ASP A 173 11.34 5.97 -0.97
CA ASP A 173 12.13 4.81 -1.42
C ASP A 173 11.73 3.52 -0.67
N LEU A 174 11.57 3.60 0.65
CA LEU A 174 11.09 2.46 1.45
C LEU A 174 9.70 1.98 1.00
N VAL A 175 8.78 2.91 0.74
CA VAL A 175 7.41 2.55 0.31
C VAL A 175 7.41 1.94 -1.08
N GLU A 176 8.29 2.39 -1.97
CA GLU A 176 8.49 1.81 -3.30
C GLU A 176 8.96 0.36 -3.21
N GLU A 177 9.93 0.07 -2.33
CA GLU A 177 10.42 -1.28 -2.02
C GLU A 177 9.42 -2.14 -1.20
N GLY A 178 8.26 -1.58 -0.81
CA GLY A 178 7.23 -2.31 -0.07
C GLY A 178 7.50 -2.42 1.43
N LEU A 179 8.37 -1.58 1.97
CA LEU A 179 8.71 -1.44 3.39
C LEU A 179 8.02 -0.21 4.00
N TYR A 180 7.91 -0.17 5.32
CA TYR A 180 7.30 0.96 6.03
C TYR A 180 8.32 1.77 6.83
N PRO A 181 8.41 3.09 6.61
CA PRO A 181 9.27 3.96 7.41
C PRO A 181 8.69 4.14 8.82
N ARG A 182 9.54 4.01 9.84
CA ARG A 182 9.26 4.40 11.22
C ARG A 182 10.31 5.37 11.72
N TYR A 183 9.93 6.62 11.89
CA TYR A 183 10.84 7.61 12.44
C TYR A 183 11.01 7.43 13.95
N ARG A 184 12.25 7.19 14.40
CA ARG A 184 12.66 7.18 15.81
C ARG A 184 12.76 8.59 16.38
N THR A 185 13.13 9.55 15.53
CA THR A 185 13.26 10.97 15.85
C THR A 185 12.28 11.78 15.00
N GLY A 186 12.66 12.99 14.57
CA GLY A 186 11.87 13.80 13.65
C GLY A 186 11.81 13.21 12.23
N ARG A 187 11.16 13.95 11.33
CA ARG A 187 11.03 13.59 9.90
C ARG A 187 11.79 14.55 8.98
N THR A 188 12.74 15.29 9.55
CA THR A 188 13.39 16.43 8.90
C THR A 188 14.89 16.30 8.98
N GLY A 189 15.58 16.78 7.97
CA GLY A 189 17.02 16.61 7.82
C GLY A 189 17.32 15.28 7.12
N THR A 190 18.50 14.77 7.40
CA THR A 190 19.09 13.63 6.72
C THR A 190 19.00 12.39 7.60
N VAL A 191 18.90 11.21 6.99
CA VAL A 191 18.97 9.94 7.70
C VAL A 191 20.39 9.73 8.21
N THR A 192 20.53 9.67 9.54
CA THR A 192 21.80 9.45 10.24
C THR A 192 21.97 8.02 10.73
N ALA A 193 20.86 7.27 10.79
CA ALA A 193 20.87 5.85 11.09
C ALA A 193 19.58 5.20 10.58
N GLN A 194 19.70 3.96 10.10
CA GLN A 194 18.59 3.08 9.77
C GLN A 194 18.71 1.76 10.54
N ASP A 195 17.59 1.08 10.74
CA ASP A 195 17.51 -0.26 11.32
C ASP A 195 16.31 -0.99 10.73
N PRO A 196 16.48 -2.15 10.09
CA PRO A 196 17.72 -2.92 9.93
C PRO A 196 18.79 -2.24 9.04
N GLU A 197 20.01 -2.78 9.06
CA GLU A 197 21.17 -2.30 8.29
C GLU A 197 20.91 -2.36 6.76
N PRO A 198 21.60 -1.51 5.97
CA PRO A 198 21.52 -1.56 4.50
C PRO A 198 21.87 -2.94 3.96
N ASP A 199 21.27 -3.30 2.82
CA ASP A 199 21.41 -4.59 2.12
C ASP A 199 20.96 -5.83 2.92
N SER A 200 20.36 -5.64 4.09
CA SER A 200 19.78 -6.73 4.86
C SER A 200 18.49 -7.24 4.21
N THR A 201 18.11 -8.48 4.54
CA THR A 201 16.85 -9.07 4.06
C THR A 201 15.71 -8.72 5.00
N ALA A 202 14.64 -8.17 4.45
CA ALA A 202 13.38 -7.91 5.12
C ALA A 202 12.21 -8.55 4.34
N SER A 203 11.04 -8.66 4.95
CA SER A 203 9.81 -9.06 4.26
C SER A 203 8.99 -7.83 3.87
N TRP A 204 8.21 -7.94 2.81
CA TRP A 204 7.19 -6.92 2.49
C TRP A 204 6.33 -6.59 3.72
N ASN A 205 5.98 -5.32 3.85
CA ASN A 205 5.35 -4.71 5.02
C ASN A 205 6.20 -4.66 6.30
N ASP A 206 7.46 -5.08 6.29
CA ASP A 206 8.34 -4.87 7.43
C ASP A 206 8.63 -3.39 7.63
N VAL A 207 8.98 -3.06 8.87
CA VAL A 207 9.24 -1.69 9.29
C VAL A 207 10.74 -1.44 9.31
N VAL A 208 11.17 -0.37 8.65
CA VAL A 208 12.53 0.16 8.74
C VAL A 208 12.51 1.41 9.60
N ALA A 209 13.25 1.39 10.70
CA ALA A 209 13.33 2.49 11.63
C ALA A 209 14.39 3.50 11.22
N LEU A 210 13.99 4.76 11.01
CA LEU A 210 14.86 5.85 10.57
C LEU A 210 15.15 6.83 11.71
N THR A 211 16.39 7.28 11.80
CA THR A 211 16.82 8.38 12.68
C THR A 211 17.19 9.57 11.84
N CYS A 212 16.34 10.59 11.84
CA CYS A 212 16.57 11.84 11.14
C CYS A 212 17.22 12.87 12.03
N GLY A 213 18.19 13.58 11.48
CA GLY A 213 18.87 14.66 12.16
C GLY A 213 19.54 15.58 11.17
N LYS A 214 20.01 16.72 11.68
CA LYS A 214 21.11 17.40 11.01
C LYS A 214 22.36 16.62 11.37
N GLU A 215 23.22 16.34 10.39
CA GLU A 215 24.51 15.68 10.62
C GLU A 215 25.14 16.19 11.92
N PRO A 216 25.49 15.31 12.88
CA PRO A 216 26.21 15.73 14.06
C PRO A 216 27.46 16.46 13.58
N ALA A 217 27.57 17.75 13.87
CA ALA A 217 28.83 18.45 13.66
C ALA A 217 29.89 17.62 14.36
N GLU A 218 30.85 17.07 13.59
CA GLU A 218 31.94 16.29 14.16
C GLU A 218 32.51 17.07 15.34
N PRO A 219 32.81 16.42 16.49
CA PRO A 219 33.52 17.13 17.54
C PRO A 219 34.89 17.50 16.97
N SER A 220 35.05 18.74 16.52
CA SER A 220 36.35 19.41 16.39
C SER A 220 36.94 19.56 17.78
N GLY A 221 37.37 18.44 18.34
CA GLY A 221 38.26 18.35 19.47
C GLY A 221 39.68 18.36 18.95
N GLU A 222 40.13 19.50 18.47
CA GLU A 222 41.56 19.76 18.35
C GLU A 222 42.13 19.74 19.78
N PRO A 223 43.09 18.85 20.11
CA PRO A 223 43.67 18.85 21.45
C PRO A 223 44.41 20.18 21.65
N ALA A 224 43.99 20.95 22.65
CA ALA A 224 44.67 22.20 23.03
C ALA A 224 46.16 21.93 23.30
N PRO A 225 47.10 22.75 22.77
CA PRO A 225 48.51 22.60 23.10
C PRO A 225 48.73 22.93 24.58
N THR A 226 49.36 22.00 25.30
CA THR A 226 49.79 22.15 26.70
C THR A 226 50.82 23.29 26.83
N PRO A 227 50.73 24.15 27.87
CA PRO A 227 51.67 25.26 28.09
C PRO A 227 53.08 24.82 28.50
#